data_AF-A0A352XS52-F1
#
_entry.id   AF-A0A352XS52-F1
#
_cell.length_a   1.000
_cell.length_b   1.000
_cell.length_c   1.000
_cell.angle_alpha   90.00
_cell.angle_beta   90.00
_cell.angle_gamma   90.00
#
_symmetry.space_group_name_H-M   'P 1'
#
loop_
_entity.id
_entity.type
_entity.pdbx_description
1 polymer ?
#
loop_
_entity_poly.entity_id
_entity_poly.type
_entity_poly.pdbx_seq_one_letter_code
_entity_poly.pdbx_strand_id
1 'polypeptide(L)'
;TARDRLLKQEVELRRATEAVAAARRELPPGGAVLEDYVFQEAGPGGTPTNVRLSELFVPGKDTLAIYSFMFPRALDDERPCPSCTSFLDAFEGAAEHITQRVNLAIVAKASLPRILAHAEKRGWRRLRLLSSAGNTYNRDYFGETAEGAQMPMLNVFRRDSEAIRHF
;
A
#
# COMPACT_ATOMS: atom_id res chain seq x y z
N THR A 1 21.33 -18.87 -38.17
CA THR A 1 21.29 -17.42 -38.48
C THR A 1 21.37 -16.60 -37.20
N ALA A 2 21.48 -15.26 -37.28
CA ALA A 2 21.38 -14.41 -36.09
C ALA A 2 20.02 -14.57 -35.37
N ARG A 3 18.93 -14.79 -36.13
CA ARG A 3 17.59 -15.04 -35.58
C ARG A 3 17.53 -16.33 -34.76
N ASP A 4 18.14 -17.42 -35.22
CA ASP A 4 18.13 -18.68 -34.47
C ASP A 4 18.92 -18.59 -33.15
N ARG A 5 19.95 -17.73 -33.11
CA ARG A 5 20.70 -17.46 -31.87
C ARG A 5 19.87 -16.64 -30.88
N LEU A 6 19.18 -15.61 -31.35
CA LEU A 6 18.26 -14.82 -30.51
C LEU A 6 17.11 -15.68 -29.98
N LEU A 7 16.49 -16.51 -30.83
CA LEU A 7 15.41 -17.41 -30.42
C LEU A 7 15.84 -18.35 -29.29
N LYS A 8 17.08 -18.87 -29.33
CA LYS A 8 17.64 -19.66 -28.21
C LYS A 8 17.74 -18.82 -26.93
N GLN A 9 18.20 -17.58 -27.01
CA GLN A 9 18.29 -16.69 -25.84
C GLN A 9 16.91 -16.36 -25.25
N GLU A 10 15.90 -16.14 -26.09
CA GLU A 10 14.52 -15.88 -25.65
C GLU A 10 13.91 -17.10 -24.95
N VAL A 11 14.19 -18.32 -25.44
CA VAL A 11 13.76 -19.56 -24.78
C VAL A 11 14.40 -19.70 -23.40
N GLU A 12 15.69 -19.41 -23.27
CA GLU A 12 16.38 -19.45 -21.96
C GLU A 12 15.83 -18.39 -20.99
N LEU A 13 15.55 -17.16 -21.47
CA LEU A 13 14.93 -16.13 -20.65
C LEU A 13 13.54 -16.54 -20.15
N ARG A 14 12.73 -17.16 -21.01
CA ARG A 14 11.42 -17.70 -20.61
C ARG A 14 11.56 -18.76 -19.52
N ARG A 15 12.47 -19.73 -19.71
CA ARG A 15 12.75 -20.78 -18.71
C ARG A 15 13.20 -20.21 -17.38
N ALA A 16 14.10 -19.23 -17.40
CA ALA A 16 14.55 -18.55 -16.19
C ALA A 16 13.39 -17.83 -15.48
N THR A 17 12.52 -17.15 -16.24
CA THR A 17 11.34 -16.47 -15.69
C THR A 17 10.37 -17.47 -15.05
N GLU A 18 10.13 -18.61 -15.70
CA GLU A 18 9.29 -19.69 -15.17
C GLU A 18 9.88 -20.31 -13.89
N ALA A 19 11.19 -20.55 -13.86
CA ALA A 19 11.89 -21.09 -12.69
C ALA A 19 11.81 -20.12 -11.50
N VAL A 20 12.00 -18.82 -11.73
CA VAL A 20 11.83 -17.79 -10.68
C VAL A 20 10.39 -17.75 -10.18
N ALA A 21 9.40 -17.86 -11.08
CA ALA A 21 8.00 -17.89 -10.68
C ALA A 21 7.65 -19.15 -9.86
N ALA A 22 8.25 -20.30 -10.17
CA ALA A 22 8.11 -21.52 -9.37
C ALA A 22 8.74 -21.35 -7.98
N ALA A 23 9.99 -20.89 -7.91
CA ALA A 23 10.68 -20.63 -6.65
C ALA A 23 9.91 -19.63 -5.75
N ARG A 24 9.30 -18.58 -6.33
CA ARG A 24 8.45 -17.64 -5.58
C ARG A 24 7.21 -18.28 -4.96
N ARG A 25 6.61 -19.29 -5.62
CA ARG A 25 5.46 -20.03 -5.07
C ARG A 25 5.86 -21.00 -3.96
N GLU A 26 7.12 -21.40 -3.92
CA GLU A 26 7.69 -22.28 -2.89
C GLU A 26 8.21 -21.52 -1.67
N LEU A 27 8.32 -20.18 -1.74
CA LEU A 27 8.70 -19.38 -0.59
C LEU A 27 7.73 -19.60 0.56
N PRO A 28 8.21 -19.61 1.82
CA PRO A 28 7.34 -19.66 2.97
C PRO A 28 6.38 -18.46 2.96
N PRO A 29 5.23 -18.55 3.66
CA PRO A 29 4.39 -17.39 3.89
C PRO A 29 5.22 -16.24 4.42
N GLY A 30 4.91 -15.02 3.97
CA GLY A 30 5.65 -13.86 4.43
C GLY A 30 5.48 -13.60 5.93
N GLY A 31 6.28 -12.66 6.43
CA GLY A 31 6.34 -12.34 7.85
C GLY A 31 4.97 -11.95 8.41
N ALA A 32 4.68 -12.42 9.63
CA ALA A 32 3.53 -11.94 10.37
C ALA A 32 3.68 -10.43 10.62
N VAL A 33 2.56 -9.72 10.61
CA VAL A 33 2.54 -8.30 10.94
C VAL A 33 3.03 -8.12 12.37
N LEU A 34 3.98 -7.19 12.57
CA LEU A 34 4.66 -7.01 13.86
C LEU A 34 3.70 -6.65 15.00
N GLU A 35 2.72 -5.80 14.71
CA GLU A 35 1.71 -5.34 15.66
C GLU A 35 0.42 -4.92 14.94
N ASP A 36 -0.68 -4.83 15.67
CA ASP A 36 -1.96 -4.38 15.11
C ASP A 36 -2.04 -2.84 15.07
N TYR A 37 -1.28 -2.25 14.14
CA TYR A 37 -1.08 -0.80 14.03
C TYR A 37 -2.39 -0.01 14.08
N VAL A 38 -2.42 1.05 14.89
CA VAL A 38 -3.56 1.95 15.02
C VAL A 38 -3.37 3.18 14.14
N PHE A 39 -4.26 3.37 13.18
CA PHE A 39 -4.33 4.54 12.30
C PHE A 39 -5.43 5.49 12.75
N GLN A 40 -5.34 6.76 12.35
CA GLN A 40 -6.46 7.69 12.44
C GLN A 40 -7.19 7.79 11.10
N GLU A 41 -8.52 7.81 11.13
CA GLU A 41 -9.38 8.02 9.96
C GLU A 41 -10.51 9.01 10.26
N ALA A 42 -11.18 9.49 9.21
CA ALA A 42 -12.34 10.36 9.36
C ALA A 42 -13.55 9.55 9.83
N GLY A 43 -13.93 9.72 11.09
CA GLY A 43 -15.14 9.13 11.66
C GLY A 43 -16.40 9.95 11.38
N PRO A 44 -17.53 9.60 12.03
CA PRO A 44 -18.79 10.31 11.88
C PRO A 44 -18.65 11.82 12.13
N GLY A 45 -19.23 12.62 11.23
CA GLY A 45 -19.15 14.09 11.30
C GLY A 45 -17.75 14.66 11.10
N GLY A 46 -16.78 13.88 10.61
CA GLY A 46 -15.40 14.30 10.40
C GLY A 46 -14.52 14.26 11.66
N THR A 47 -15.03 13.72 12.76
CA THR A 47 -14.26 13.55 14.00
C THR A 47 -13.20 12.46 13.79
N PRO A 48 -11.91 12.69 14.12
CA PRO A 48 -10.90 11.65 14.03
C PRO A 48 -11.25 10.44 14.89
N THR A 49 -11.22 9.25 14.29
CA THR A 49 -11.39 7.97 14.98
C THR A 49 -10.19 7.08 14.74
N ASN A 50 -9.93 6.17 15.68
CA ASN A 50 -8.85 5.20 15.55
C ASN A 50 -9.37 3.91 14.91
N VAL A 51 -8.56 3.31 14.04
CA VAL A 51 -8.83 2.01 13.42
C VAL A 51 -7.56 1.17 13.40
N ARG A 52 -7.65 -0.09 13.80
CA ARG A 52 -6.53 -1.03 13.74
C ARG A 52 -6.34 -1.61 12.35
N LEU A 53 -5.13 -2.05 12.03
CA LEU A 53 -4.82 -2.75 10.78
C LEU A 53 -5.74 -3.96 10.57
N SER A 54 -6.03 -4.70 11.64
CA SER A 54 -6.96 -5.81 11.62
C SER A 54 -8.40 -5.38 11.29
N GLU A 55 -8.82 -4.19 11.64
CA GLU A 55 -10.16 -3.67 11.37
C GLU A 55 -10.31 -3.15 9.92
N LEU A 56 -9.22 -3.11 9.15
CA LEU A 56 -9.24 -2.74 7.73
C LEU A 56 -9.75 -3.87 6.81
N PHE A 57 -9.84 -5.09 7.33
CA PHE A 57 -10.35 -6.26 6.58
C PHE A 57 -11.86 -6.36 6.72
N VAL A 58 -12.60 -6.07 5.65
CA VAL A 58 -14.05 -6.28 5.65
C VAL A 58 -14.39 -7.77 5.59
N PRO A 59 -15.52 -8.21 6.20
CA PRO A 59 -15.95 -9.60 6.14
C PRO A 59 -15.99 -10.14 4.70
N GLY A 60 -15.49 -11.38 4.52
CA GLY A 60 -15.46 -12.05 3.22
C GLY A 60 -14.28 -11.70 2.32
N LYS A 61 -13.34 -10.85 2.76
CA LYS A 61 -12.09 -10.55 2.03
C LYS A 61 -10.88 -10.77 2.93
N ASP A 62 -9.97 -11.61 2.48
CA ASP A 62 -8.75 -11.99 3.20
C ASP A 62 -7.53 -11.14 2.78
N THR A 63 -7.66 -10.28 1.78
CA THR A 63 -6.55 -9.52 1.19
C THR A 63 -6.75 -8.02 1.40
N LEU A 64 -5.69 -7.32 1.81
CA LEU A 64 -5.65 -5.88 2.04
C LEU A 64 -4.45 -5.27 1.32
N ALA A 65 -4.69 -4.34 0.41
CA ALA A 65 -3.67 -3.51 -0.20
C ALA A 65 -3.60 -2.17 0.53
N ILE A 66 -2.41 -1.79 0.99
CA ILE A 66 -2.14 -0.48 1.58
C ILE A 66 -1.11 0.24 0.73
N TYR A 67 -1.48 1.42 0.25
CA TYR A 67 -0.54 2.32 -0.41
C TYR A 67 -0.03 3.38 0.58
N SER A 68 1.27 3.37 0.84
CA SER A 68 1.99 4.40 1.57
C SER A 68 2.13 5.64 0.68
N PHE A 69 1.26 6.61 0.89
CA PHE A 69 1.26 7.90 0.24
C PHE A 69 2.36 8.78 0.85
N MET A 70 3.38 9.05 0.03
CA MET A 70 4.51 9.91 0.37
C MET A 70 4.04 11.36 0.62
N PHE A 71 3.80 11.64 1.90
CA PHE A 71 3.34 12.91 2.42
C PHE A 71 3.86 13.03 3.86
N PRO A 72 4.86 13.88 4.14
CA PRO A 72 5.49 14.87 3.24
C PRO A 72 6.36 14.29 2.11
N ARG A 73 6.66 15.08 1.08
CA ARG A 73 7.44 14.64 -0.09
C ARG A 73 8.95 14.76 0.09
N ALA A 74 9.40 15.52 1.08
CA ALA A 74 10.78 15.57 1.54
C ALA A 74 10.79 16.00 3.01
N LEU A 75 11.94 15.85 3.68
CA LEU A 75 12.08 16.22 5.09
C LEU A 75 11.83 17.71 5.36
N ASP A 76 12.11 18.56 4.38
CA ASP A 76 11.95 20.01 4.41
C ASP A 76 10.74 20.51 3.59
N ASP A 77 9.96 19.59 3.00
CA ASP A 77 8.87 19.92 2.09
C ASP A 77 7.59 19.18 2.44
N GLU A 78 6.74 19.90 3.16
CA GLU A 78 5.46 19.47 3.67
C GLU A 78 4.38 19.24 2.57
N ARG A 79 4.70 19.41 1.29
CA ARG A 79 3.76 19.10 0.20
C ARG A 79 3.68 17.59 -0.04
N PRO A 80 2.55 17.09 -0.57
CA PRO A 80 2.46 15.69 -1.00
C PRO A 80 3.29 15.44 -2.26
N CYS A 81 3.71 14.19 -2.44
CA CYS A 81 4.43 13.76 -3.64
C CYS A 81 3.53 13.87 -4.89
N PRO A 82 3.98 14.56 -5.96
CA PRO A 82 3.18 14.72 -7.18
C PRO A 82 2.88 13.40 -7.90
N SER A 83 3.86 12.48 -7.99
CA SER A 83 3.67 11.19 -8.66
C SER A 83 2.70 10.30 -7.88
N CYS A 84 2.77 10.32 -6.54
CA CYS A 84 1.80 9.62 -5.70
C CYS A 84 0.39 10.20 -5.86
N THR A 85 0.26 11.53 -5.93
CA THR A 85 -1.04 12.18 -6.17
C THR A 85 -1.62 11.73 -7.51
N SER A 86 -0.81 11.73 -8.59
CA SER A 86 -1.26 11.26 -9.91
C SER A 86 -1.67 9.78 -9.89
N PHE A 87 -0.96 8.93 -9.15
CA PHE A 87 -1.32 7.52 -8.98
C PHE A 87 -2.65 7.37 -8.24
N LEU A 88 -2.86 8.14 -7.17
CA LEU A 88 -4.09 8.12 -6.39
C LEU A 88 -5.29 8.70 -7.16
N ASP A 89 -5.09 9.67 -8.04
CA ASP A 89 -6.17 10.14 -8.94
C ASP A 89 -6.70 9.01 -9.83
N ALA A 90 -5.81 8.14 -10.35
CA ALA A 90 -6.22 6.97 -11.13
C ALA A 90 -6.91 5.91 -10.26
N PHE A 91 -6.38 5.67 -9.05
CA PHE A 91 -6.98 4.72 -8.10
C PHE A 91 -8.35 5.18 -7.61
N GLU A 92 -8.56 6.47 -7.38
CA GLU A 92 -9.87 7.04 -7.06
C GLU A 92 -10.90 6.66 -8.13
N GLY A 93 -10.54 6.68 -9.42
CA GLY A 93 -11.43 6.23 -10.50
C GLY A 93 -11.74 4.72 -10.47
N ALA A 94 -10.78 3.90 -10.07
CA ALA A 94 -10.90 2.43 -10.07
C ALA A 94 -11.32 1.82 -8.71
N ALA A 95 -11.40 2.62 -7.65
CA ALA A 95 -11.54 2.15 -6.27
C ALA A 95 -12.74 1.23 -6.06
N GLU A 96 -13.89 1.53 -6.67
CA GLU A 96 -15.09 0.67 -6.59
C GLU A 96 -14.87 -0.71 -7.19
N HIS A 97 -14.13 -0.82 -8.30
CA HIS A 97 -13.81 -2.12 -8.90
C HIS A 97 -12.77 -2.88 -8.08
N ILE A 98 -11.73 -2.19 -7.60
CA ILE A 98 -10.68 -2.80 -6.77
C ILE A 98 -11.29 -3.36 -5.50
N THR A 99 -12.13 -2.55 -4.84
CA THR A 99 -12.72 -2.91 -3.55
C THR A 99 -13.71 -4.07 -3.63
N GLN A 100 -14.17 -4.49 -4.81
CA GLN A 100 -14.95 -5.74 -4.96
C GLN A 100 -14.12 -6.98 -4.64
N ARG A 101 -12.80 -6.94 -4.81
CA ARG A 101 -11.91 -8.11 -4.67
C ARG A 101 -10.99 -8.04 -3.47
N VAL A 102 -10.51 -6.84 -3.12
CA VAL A 102 -9.55 -6.64 -2.03
C VAL A 102 -9.97 -5.48 -1.14
N ASN A 103 -9.48 -5.43 0.09
CA ASN A 103 -9.54 -4.21 0.89
C ASN A 103 -8.49 -3.22 0.37
N LEU A 104 -8.80 -1.92 0.33
CA LEU A 104 -7.88 -0.88 -0.13
C LEU A 104 -7.85 0.25 0.89
N ALA A 105 -6.65 0.66 1.31
CA ALA A 105 -6.43 1.84 2.13
C ALA A 105 -5.21 2.63 1.68
N ILE A 106 -5.24 3.94 1.91
CA ILE A 106 -4.15 4.86 1.61
C ILE A 106 -3.64 5.43 2.93
N VAL A 107 -2.38 5.20 3.25
CA VAL A 107 -1.76 5.63 4.53
C VAL A 107 -0.74 6.71 4.25
N ALA A 108 -0.76 7.81 5.02
CA ALA A 108 0.28 8.84 4.96
C ALA A 108 0.83 9.16 6.36
N LYS A 109 2.13 9.47 6.42
CA LYS A 109 2.82 9.96 7.63
C LYS A 109 2.62 11.47 7.80
N ALA A 110 1.36 11.89 7.81
CA ALA A 110 0.94 13.27 8.00
C ALA A 110 -0.29 13.28 8.90
N SER A 111 -0.58 14.43 9.53
CA SER A 111 -1.79 14.54 10.34
C SER A 111 -3.04 14.31 9.49
N LEU A 112 -4.04 13.64 10.06
CA LEU A 112 -5.30 13.35 9.36
C LEU A 112 -5.93 14.60 8.70
N PRO A 113 -6.01 15.78 9.36
CA PRO A 113 -6.55 16.98 8.73
C PRO A 113 -5.83 17.40 7.45
N ARG A 114 -4.50 17.23 7.37
CA ARG A 114 -3.73 17.57 6.16
C ARG A 114 -4.02 16.61 5.02
N ILE A 115 -4.15 15.32 5.32
CA ILE A 115 -4.50 14.29 4.34
C ILE A 115 -5.89 14.58 3.76
N LEU A 116 -6.88 14.82 4.63
CA LEU A 116 -8.25 15.11 4.23
C LEU A 116 -8.36 16.41 3.44
N ALA A 117 -7.67 17.48 3.84
CA ALA A 117 -7.67 18.75 3.11
C ALA A 117 -7.06 18.62 1.70
N HIS A 118 -6.05 17.76 1.52
CA HIS A 118 -5.52 17.45 0.19
C HIS A 118 -6.53 16.67 -0.64
N ALA A 119 -7.11 15.62 -0.07
CA ALA A 119 -8.11 14.79 -0.74
C ALA A 119 -9.34 15.59 -1.17
N GLU A 120 -9.82 16.52 -0.34
CA GLU A 120 -10.91 17.42 -0.68
C GLU A 120 -10.59 18.27 -1.92
N LYS A 121 -9.39 18.86 -1.98
CA LYS A 121 -8.93 19.62 -3.16
C LYS A 121 -8.83 18.77 -4.42
N ARG A 122 -8.51 17.48 -4.28
CA ARG A 122 -8.46 16.52 -5.39
C ARG A 122 -9.83 15.93 -5.74
N GLY A 123 -10.84 16.12 -4.88
CA GLY A 123 -12.16 15.53 -5.04
C GLY A 123 -12.19 14.01 -4.80
N TRP A 124 -11.23 13.46 -4.05
CA TRP A 124 -11.23 12.03 -3.72
C TRP A 124 -12.36 11.71 -2.73
N ARG A 125 -13.22 10.75 -3.09
CA ARG A 125 -14.39 10.34 -2.29
C ARG A 125 -14.41 8.85 -2.00
N ARG A 126 -13.72 8.03 -2.80
CA ARG A 126 -13.76 6.57 -2.74
C ARG A 126 -12.53 5.94 -2.09
N LEU A 127 -11.44 6.70 -1.96
CA LEU A 127 -10.26 6.25 -1.23
C LEU A 127 -10.46 6.33 0.29
N ARG A 128 -10.21 5.23 0.99
CA ARG A 128 -10.10 5.22 2.45
C ARG A 128 -8.74 5.76 2.87
N LEU A 129 -8.75 6.94 3.49
CA LEU A 129 -7.55 7.69 3.86
C LEU A 129 -7.24 7.54 5.34
N LEU A 130 -6.00 7.17 5.65
CA LEU A 130 -5.52 6.85 6.99
C LEU A 130 -4.27 7.67 7.31
N SER A 131 -4.16 8.11 8.56
CA SER A 131 -2.94 8.71 9.12
C SER A 131 -2.18 7.67 9.95
N SER A 132 -0.89 7.51 9.66
CA SER A 132 0.08 6.76 10.48
C SER A 132 0.96 7.67 11.32
N ALA A 133 0.64 8.97 11.45
CA ALA A 133 1.48 9.96 12.13
C ALA A 133 1.87 9.55 13.56
N GLY A 134 1.02 8.79 14.26
CA GLY A 134 1.25 8.32 15.62
C GLY A 134 1.87 6.94 15.76
N ASN A 135 2.30 6.28 14.67
CA ASN A 135 2.84 4.91 14.72
C ASN A 135 4.02 4.69 13.77
N THR A 136 4.56 3.47 13.75
CA THR A 136 5.75 3.10 12.98
C THR A 136 5.47 2.31 11.71
N TYR A 137 4.20 2.16 11.31
CA TYR A 137 3.79 1.37 10.14
C TYR A 137 4.62 1.69 8.89
N ASN A 138 4.79 2.98 8.56
CA ASN A 138 5.55 3.38 7.38
C ASN A 138 6.99 2.87 7.43
N ARG A 139 7.66 2.96 8.57
CA ARG A 139 9.04 2.50 8.73
C ARG A 139 9.12 0.98 8.62
N ASP A 140 8.22 0.28 9.30
CA ASP A 140 8.25 -1.17 9.40
C ASP A 140 7.84 -1.85 8.07
N TYR A 141 7.11 -1.15 7.19
CA TYR A 141 6.74 -1.60 5.84
C TYR A 141 7.28 -0.69 4.72
N PHE A 142 8.54 -0.25 4.87
CA PHE A 142 9.36 0.35 3.81
C PHE A 142 8.83 1.63 3.15
N GLY A 143 7.82 2.27 3.74
CA GLY A 143 7.28 3.57 3.38
C GLY A 143 7.98 4.75 4.06
N GLU A 144 8.98 4.52 4.90
CA GLU A 144 9.77 5.55 5.59
C GLU A 144 11.22 5.05 5.76
N THR A 145 12.21 5.89 5.40
CA THR A 145 13.64 5.59 5.58
C THR A 145 14.06 5.75 7.04
N ALA A 146 15.27 5.31 7.39
CA ALA A 146 15.82 5.48 8.73
C ALA A 146 15.92 6.96 9.14
N GLU A 147 16.10 7.86 8.17
CA GLU A 147 16.17 9.31 8.35
C GLU A 147 14.78 9.98 8.40
N GLY A 148 13.69 9.20 8.30
CA GLY A 148 12.31 9.69 8.34
C GLY A 148 11.76 10.18 6.99
N ALA A 149 12.52 10.04 5.90
CA ALA A 149 12.05 10.41 4.57
C ALA A 149 10.96 9.42 4.11
N GLN A 150 9.82 9.93 3.64
CA GLN A 150 8.72 9.07 3.21
C GLN A 150 8.97 8.50 1.81
N MET A 151 8.56 7.26 1.59
CA MET A 151 8.72 6.52 0.35
C MET A 151 7.37 5.99 -0.13
N PRO A 152 7.07 6.05 -1.44
CA PRO A 152 5.89 5.41 -1.97
C PRO A 152 6.07 3.89 -1.94
N MET A 153 5.13 3.20 -1.32
CA MET A 153 5.15 1.74 -1.24
C MET A 153 3.73 1.18 -1.36
N LEU A 154 3.57 0.09 -2.11
CA LEU A 154 2.33 -0.68 -2.13
C LEU A 154 2.59 -2.01 -1.45
N ASN A 155 2.06 -2.17 -0.24
CA ASN A 155 2.17 -3.40 0.53
C ASN A 155 0.86 -4.19 0.43
N VAL A 156 0.98 -5.50 0.29
CA VAL A 156 -0.18 -6.42 0.29
C VAL A 156 -0.11 -7.26 1.56
N PHE A 157 -1.23 -7.32 2.26
CA PHE A 157 -1.40 -8.13 3.45
C PHE A 157 -2.46 -9.17 3.20
N ARG A 158 -2.23 -10.37 3.74
CA ARG A 158 -3.22 -11.44 3.73
C ARG A 158 -3.53 -11.87 5.16
N ARG A 159 -4.81 -12.03 5.47
CA ARG A 159 -5.29 -12.64 6.71
C ARG A 159 -5.55 -14.12 6.46
N ASP A 160 -4.89 -14.97 7.24
CA ASP A 160 -5.25 -16.38 7.38
C ASP A 160 -5.93 -16.62 8.75
N SER A 161 -6.17 -17.88 9.12
CA SER A 161 -6.81 -18.24 10.38
C SER A 161 -5.97 -17.92 11.63
N GLU A 162 -4.67 -17.69 11.47
CA GLU A 162 -3.72 -17.55 12.57
C GLU A 162 -3.19 -16.12 12.70
N ALA A 163 -2.94 -15.44 11.58
CA ALA A 163 -2.27 -14.15 11.55
C ALA A 163 -2.61 -13.30 10.33
N ILE A 164 -2.20 -12.04 10.38
CA ILE A 164 -2.07 -11.19 9.20
C ILE A 164 -0.61 -11.24 8.79
N ARG A 165 -0.33 -11.46 7.50
CA ARG A 165 1.01 -11.60 6.96
C ARG A 165 1.23 -10.64 5.81
N HIS A 166 2.45 -10.11 5.71
CA HIS A 166 2.89 -9.33 4.56
C HIS A 166 3.21 -10.30 3.41
N PHE A 167 2.67 -10.04 2.21
CA PHE A 167 2.78 -10.90 1.03
C PHE A 167 3.82 -10.39 0.03
#